data_AF-A0A093UV68-F1
#
_entry.id   AF-A0A093UV68-F1
#
_cell.length_a   1.000
_cell.length_b   1.000
_cell.length_c   1.000
_cell.angle_alpha   90.00
_cell.angle_beta   90.00
_cell.angle_gamma   90.00
#
_symmetry.space_group_name_H-M   'P 1'
#
loop_
_entity.id
_entity.type
_entity.pdbx_description
1 polymer ?
#
loop_
_entity_poly.entity_id
_entity_poly.type
_entity_poly.pdbx_seq_one_letter_code
_entity_poly.pdbx_strand_id
1 'polypeptide(L)'
;MSASPFLHTTHSNDLSSLGLGAETNQYDYQGVNHFLAVLDHENNLFATDTTGTKSQYFVLCNLNEQRFNRDFCNSARNTLTFESYIPGLQLLLVKMSEYEPHSVAARSFEKQLNFQLNAMDQADKGLMLLGTAHFQPSESDRKKRADDAYRPKRMPRNRRKSSWPSLTVEVGFSEPVRKLNSDAIWWITQSRGHVNNVIRISINRNYRQITIEKWANIAAVPDVDPAVTYRNVLSQEAGAKKIKFSNRSLL
;
A
#
# COMPACT_ATOMS: atom_id res chain seq x y z
N MET A 1 -14.55 25.24 8.69
CA MET A 1 -14.74 23.80 8.95
C MET A 1 -16.12 23.43 8.48
N SER A 2 -16.25 22.85 7.28
CA SER A 2 -17.53 22.25 6.86
C SER A 2 -17.68 20.94 7.61
N ALA A 3 -18.81 20.72 8.27
CA ALA A 3 -19.14 19.40 8.82
C ALA A 3 -19.19 18.38 7.67
N SER A 4 -18.73 17.14 7.93
CA SER A 4 -18.91 16.03 6.99
C SER A 4 -20.42 15.83 6.75
N PRO A 5 -20.90 15.78 5.50
CA PRO A 5 -22.30 15.46 5.22
C PRO A 5 -22.62 13.98 5.46
N PHE A 6 -21.60 13.15 5.70
CA PHE A 6 -21.74 11.72 5.97
C PHE A 6 -21.64 11.44 7.47
N LEU A 7 -22.54 10.58 7.94
CA LEU A 7 -22.51 10.06 9.31
C LEU A 7 -21.28 9.16 9.48
N HIS A 8 -20.42 9.54 10.42
CA HIS A 8 -19.37 8.65 10.90
C HIS A 8 -19.99 7.46 11.64
N THR A 9 -19.29 6.32 11.62
CA THR A 9 -19.75 5.12 12.34
C THR A 9 -19.89 5.41 13.84
N THR A 10 -20.92 4.83 14.46
CA THR A 10 -21.14 4.93 15.92
C THR A 10 -20.19 4.03 16.71
N HIS A 11 -19.51 3.09 16.04
CA HIS A 11 -18.53 2.18 16.62
C HIS A 11 -17.18 2.38 15.96
N SER A 12 -16.36 3.28 16.52
CA SER A 12 -14.98 3.46 16.07
C SER A 12 -14.18 2.18 16.35
N ASN A 13 -13.78 1.48 15.29
CA ASN A 13 -12.88 0.33 15.42
C ASN A 13 -11.48 0.81 15.79
N ASP A 14 -10.75 0.02 16.58
CA ASP A 14 -9.31 0.25 16.76
C ASP A 14 -8.57 -0.20 15.49
N LEU A 15 -8.08 0.77 14.74
CA LEU A 15 -7.36 0.56 13.48
C LEU A 15 -5.83 0.55 13.65
N SER A 16 -5.34 0.61 14.89
CA SER A 16 -3.90 0.66 15.20
C SER A 16 -3.16 -0.59 14.72
N SER A 17 -3.81 -1.76 14.76
CA SER A 17 -3.30 -3.03 14.22
C SER A 17 -3.05 -2.98 12.71
N LEU A 18 -3.82 -2.16 11.99
CA LEU A 18 -3.62 -1.88 10.57
C LEU A 18 -2.60 -0.76 10.35
N GLY A 19 -2.01 -0.20 11.41
CA GLY A 19 -1.09 0.93 11.35
C GLY A 19 -1.74 2.27 10.99
N LEU A 20 -3.08 2.33 10.92
CA LEU A 20 -3.80 3.57 10.67
C LEU A 20 -3.80 4.46 11.92
N GLY A 21 -3.87 5.76 11.74
CA GLY A 21 -3.99 6.70 12.85
C GLY A 21 -5.42 7.10 13.17
N ALA A 22 -5.59 7.76 14.31
CA ALA A 22 -6.88 8.28 14.78
C ALA A 22 -7.49 9.31 13.83
N GLU A 23 -6.68 9.93 12.96
CA GLU A 23 -7.12 10.82 11.89
C GLU A 23 -7.82 10.13 10.72
N THR A 24 -7.85 8.79 10.70
CA THR A 24 -8.49 8.01 9.62
C THR A 24 -10.00 7.95 9.85
N ASN A 25 -10.75 8.55 8.94
CA ASN A 25 -12.20 8.57 9.01
C ASN A 25 -12.80 7.17 8.82
N GLN A 26 -13.85 6.87 9.58
CA GLN A 26 -14.62 5.63 9.50
C GLN A 26 -16.10 5.93 9.21
N TYR A 27 -16.70 5.17 8.29
CA TYR A 27 -18.09 5.32 7.84
C TYR A 27 -18.79 3.97 7.76
N ASP A 28 -20.08 3.91 8.06
CA ASP A 28 -20.84 2.68 7.81
C ASP A 28 -21.15 2.50 6.32
N TYR A 29 -20.95 1.29 5.80
CA TYR A 29 -21.24 1.03 4.39
C TYR A 29 -22.74 0.95 4.10
N GLN A 30 -23.25 1.90 3.32
CA GLN A 30 -24.66 1.98 2.93
C GLN A 30 -24.95 1.55 1.48
N GLY A 31 -23.91 1.19 0.70
CA GLY A 31 -24.06 0.79 -0.71
C GLY A 31 -23.09 1.53 -1.64
N VAL A 32 -23.08 1.14 -2.92
CA VAL A 32 -22.10 1.64 -3.92
C VAL A 32 -22.16 3.15 -4.09
N ASN A 33 -23.35 3.75 -4.15
CA ASN A 33 -23.48 5.21 -4.31
C ASN A 33 -22.95 5.97 -3.08
N HIS A 34 -23.15 5.42 -1.88
CA HIS A 34 -22.56 5.97 -0.66
C HIS A 34 -21.03 5.86 -0.68
N PHE A 35 -20.48 4.71 -1.09
CA PHE A 35 -19.03 4.55 -1.26
C PHE A 35 -18.45 5.60 -2.22
N LEU A 36 -19.06 5.80 -3.39
CA LEU A 36 -18.58 6.78 -4.37
C LEU A 36 -18.63 8.20 -3.81
N ALA A 37 -19.72 8.56 -3.13
CA ALA A 37 -19.87 9.89 -2.52
C ALA A 37 -18.84 10.15 -1.40
N VAL A 38 -18.55 9.15 -0.56
CA VAL A 38 -17.49 9.23 0.47
C VAL A 38 -16.11 9.30 -0.19
N LEU A 39 -15.85 8.50 -1.22
CA LEU A 39 -14.58 8.52 -1.94
C LEU A 39 -14.30 9.90 -2.55
N ASP A 40 -15.28 10.48 -3.24
CA ASP A 40 -15.15 11.83 -3.81
C ASP A 40 -14.93 12.89 -2.72
N HIS A 41 -15.62 12.77 -1.59
CA HIS A 41 -15.47 13.70 -0.47
C HIS A 41 -14.06 13.63 0.15
N GLU A 42 -13.60 12.43 0.49
CA GLU A 42 -12.29 12.22 1.11
C GLU A 42 -11.15 12.58 0.15
N ASN A 43 -11.30 12.28 -1.15
CA ASN A 43 -10.35 12.74 -2.18
C ASN A 43 -10.25 14.27 -2.21
N ASN A 44 -11.37 14.99 -2.16
CA ASN A 44 -11.38 16.45 -2.14
C ASN A 44 -10.74 17.02 -0.86
N LEU A 45 -11.02 16.42 0.29
CA LEU A 45 -10.39 16.81 1.57
C LEU A 45 -8.88 16.57 1.54
N PHE A 46 -8.43 15.44 1.00
CA PHE A 46 -7.01 15.11 0.91
C PHE A 46 -6.27 16.00 -0.10
N ALA A 47 -6.87 16.26 -1.26
CA ALA A 47 -6.29 17.09 -2.32
C ALA A 47 -6.12 18.56 -1.89
N THR A 48 -7.06 19.07 -1.09
CA THR A 48 -7.00 20.44 -0.57
C THR A 48 -6.24 20.57 0.75
N ASP A 49 -5.75 19.45 1.33
CA ASP A 49 -4.99 19.47 2.57
C ASP A 49 -3.56 20.01 2.37
N THR A 50 -3.35 21.23 2.83
CA THR A 50 -2.05 21.89 2.87
C THR A 50 -1.24 21.57 4.13
N THR A 51 -1.87 20.98 5.15
CA THR A 51 -1.23 20.74 6.45
C THR A 51 -0.47 19.41 6.50
N GLY A 52 -0.79 18.47 5.62
CA GLY A 52 -0.22 17.12 5.68
C GLY A 52 -0.77 16.27 6.82
N THR A 53 -1.93 16.63 7.37
CA THR A 53 -2.52 15.91 8.51
C THR A 53 -3.71 15.04 8.12
N LYS A 54 -4.29 15.23 6.92
CA LYS A 54 -5.36 14.37 6.44
C LYS A 54 -4.82 13.01 6.06
N SER A 55 -5.51 11.97 6.54
CA SER A 55 -5.22 10.59 6.13
C SER A 55 -5.45 10.45 4.63
N GLN A 56 -4.58 9.72 3.95
CA GLN A 56 -4.83 9.22 2.59
C GLN A 56 -5.71 7.95 2.61
N TYR A 57 -6.40 7.69 3.71
CA TYR A 57 -7.27 6.54 3.90
C TYR A 57 -8.59 6.96 4.53
N PHE A 58 -9.64 6.21 4.17
CA PHE A 58 -10.83 6.06 4.99
C PHE A 58 -11.20 4.58 5.09
N VAL A 59 -12.02 4.25 6.08
CA VAL A 59 -12.52 2.90 6.31
C VAL A 59 -14.03 2.88 6.16
N LEU A 60 -14.52 1.88 5.45
CA LEU A 60 -15.93 1.50 5.50
C LEU A 60 -16.12 0.31 6.43
N CYS A 61 -17.02 0.45 7.38
CA CYS A 61 -17.41 -0.55 8.36
C CYS A 61 -18.70 -1.26 7.94
N ASN A 62 -19.02 -2.38 8.60
CA ASN A 62 -20.27 -3.12 8.41
C ASN A 62 -20.48 -3.62 6.96
N LEU A 63 -19.38 -3.91 6.25
CA LEU A 63 -19.39 -4.54 4.93
C LEU A 63 -19.12 -6.05 5.07
N ASN A 64 -20.18 -6.83 5.19
CA ASN A 64 -20.07 -8.29 5.19
C ASN A 64 -19.66 -8.85 3.82
N GLU A 65 -19.24 -10.11 3.81
CA GLU A 65 -18.66 -10.77 2.63
C GLU A 65 -19.66 -10.87 1.47
N GLN A 66 -20.93 -11.10 1.75
CA GLN A 66 -21.98 -11.16 0.73
C GLN A 66 -22.11 -9.83 -0.01
N ARG A 67 -22.16 -8.72 0.72
CA ARG A 67 -22.23 -7.36 0.14
C ARG A 67 -20.93 -7.02 -0.58
N PHE A 68 -19.78 -7.35 0.00
CA PHE A 68 -18.47 -7.15 -0.62
C PHE A 68 -18.38 -7.86 -1.98
N ASN A 69 -18.71 -9.15 -2.03
CA ASN A 69 -18.62 -9.92 -3.28
C ASN A 69 -19.59 -9.40 -4.34
N ARG A 70 -20.81 -9.05 -3.96
CA ARG A 70 -21.81 -8.46 -4.87
C ARG A 70 -21.33 -7.12 -5.45
N ASP A 71 -20.82 -6.24 -4.60
CA ASP A 71 -20.58 -4.84 -4.96
C ASP A 71 -19.16 -4.58 -5.52
N PHE A 72 -18.15 -5.35 -5.10
CA PHE A 72 -16.73 -5.12 -5.45
C PHE A 72 -16.10 -6.22 -6.30
N CYS A 73 -16.60 -7.47 -6.25
CA CYS A 73 -16.01 -8.59 -7.02
C CYS A 73 -16.80 -8.92 -8.29
N ASN A 74 -18.13 -8.96 -8.20
CA ASN A 74 -19.02 -9.43 -9.27
C ASN A 74 -19.75 -8.30 -9.99
N SER A 75 -19.47 -7.06 -9.64
CA SER A 75 -20.14 -5.91 -10.22
C SER A 75 -19.59 -5.64 -11.62
N ALA A 76 -20.48 -5.40 -12.59
CA ALA A 76 -20.08 -4.94 -13.93
C ALA A 76 -19.32 -3.60 -13.89
N ARG A 77 -19.39 -2.88 -12.76
CA ARG A 77 -18.58 -1.70 -12.45
C ARG A 77 -17.23 -2.15 -11.89
N ASN A 78 -16.40 -2.79 -12.71
CA ASN A 78 -15.01 -3.20 -12.42
C ASN A 78 -14.05 -2.04 -12.02
N THR A 79 -14.59 -0.89 -11.63
CA THR A 79 -13.89 0.36 -11.32
C THR A 79 -13.79 0.65 -9.82
N LEU A 80 -14.54 -0.05 -8.95
CA LEU A 80 -14.43 0.20 -7.51
C LEU A 80 -13.16 -0.43 -6.98
N THR A 81 -12.18 0.41 -6.65
CA THR A 81 -10.91 -0.05 -6.10
C THR A 81 -10.83 0.21 -4.61
N PHE A 82 -10.09 -0.67 -3.93
CA PHE A 82 -9.87 -0.62 -2.49
C PHE A 82 -8.47 -1.16 -2.19
N GLU A 83 -7.92 -0.76 -1.04
CA GLU A 83 -6.60 -1.20 -0.60
C GLU A 83 -6.70 -2.57 0.10
N SER A 84 -7.61 -2.73 1.06
CA SER A 84 -7.81 -4.01 1.72
C SER A 84 -9.27 -4.29 2.04
N TYR A 85 -9.63 -5.55 2.00
CA TYR A 85 -10.86 -6.05 2.60
C TYR A 85 -10.52 -7.05 3.70
N ILE A 86 -11.15 -6.92 4.87
CA ILE A 86 -10.94 -7.78 6.04
C ILE A 86 -12.32 -8.31 6.50
N PRO A 87 -12.77 -9.47 5.98
CA PRO A 87 -14.06 -10.10 6.25
C PRO A 87 -14.35 -10.26 7.76
N GLY A 88 -13.39 -10.78 8.53
CA GLY A 88 -13.55 -11.00 9.96
C GLY A 88 -13.83 -9.74 10.77
N LEU A 89 -13.44 -8.57 10.27
CA LEU A 89 -13.74 -7.26 10.85
C LEU A 89 -14.85 -6.51 10.10
N GLN A 90 -15.32 -7.05 8.97
CA GLN A 90 -16.24 -6.39 8.05
C GLN A 90 -15.77 -4.98 7.61
N LEU A 91 -14.46 -4.84 7.41
CA LEU A 91 -13.82 -3.58 7.05
C LEU A 91 -13.34 -3.56 5.61
N LEU A 92 -13.59 -2.44 4.92
CA LEU A 92 -12.96 -2.10 3.65
C LEU A 92 -12.09 -0.86 3.84
N LEU A 93 -10.78 -1.02 3.65
CA LEU A 93 -9.82 0.06 3.66
C LEU A 93 -9.64 0.60 2.24
N VAL A 94 -9.79 1.91 2.09
CA VAL A 94 -9.70 2.60 0.81
C VAL A 94 -8.56 3.61 0.89
N LYS A 95 -7.71 3.65 -0.15
CA LYS A 95 -6.54 4.53 -0.25
C LYS A 95 -6.74 5.53 -1.38
N MET A 96 -6.41 6.80 -1.16
CA MET A 96 -6.36 7.82 -2.20
C MET A 96 -5.08 7.68 -3.06
N SER A 97 -4.94 6.56 -3.78
CA SER A 97 -3.75 6.24 -4.58
C SER A 97 -3.73 6.91 -5.96
N GLU A 98 -4.80 7.60 -6.36
CA GLU A 98 -4.88 8.30 -7.65
C GLU A 98 -4.19 9.67 -7.65
N TYR A 99 -3.62 10.10 -6.51
CA TYR A 99 -2.91 11.37 -6.41
C TYR A 99 -1.54 11.32 -7.09
N GLU A 100 -1.19 12.37 -7.84
CA GLU A 100 -0.01 12.42 -8.73
C GLU A 100 1.31 11.97 -8.05
N PRO A 101 1.69 12.44 -6.84
CA PRO A 101 2.95 12.05 -6.21
C PRO A 101 3.08 10.54 -5.96
N HIS A 102 1.97 9.86 -5.65
CA HIS A 102 1.95 8.42 -5.43
C HIS A 102 2.23 7.68 -6.74
N SER A 103 1.46 8.00 -7.78
CA SER A 103 1.60 7.39 -9.11
C SER A 103 2.97 7.67 -9.74
N VAL A 104 3.48 8.90 -9.62
CA VAL A 104 4.80 9.29 -10.12
C VAL A 104 5.91 8.52 -9.41
N ALA A 105 5.82 8.33 -8.09
CA ALA A 105 6.85 7.59 -7.36
C ALA A 105 6.87 6.10 -7.73
N ALA A 106 5.70 5.46 -7.82
CA ALA A 106 5.61 4.06 -8.26
C ALA A 106 6.17 3.90 -9.69
N ARG A 107 5.75 4.76 -10.63
CA ARG A 107 6.20 4.72 -12.03
C ARG A 107 7.69 5.03 -12.17
N SER A 108 8.21 5.96 -11.38
CA SER A 108 9.63 6.30 -11.37
C SER A 108 10.46 5.13 -10.86
N PHE A 109 10.00 4.44 -9.81
CA PHE A 109 10.65 3.24 -9.32
C PHE A 109 10.64 2.12 -10.37
N GLU A 110 9.48 1.84 -10.99
CA GLU A 110 9.36 0.85 -12.07
C GLU A 110 10.35 1.13 -13.21
N LYS A 111 10.44 2.39 -13.65
CA LYS A 111 11.37 2.81 -14.72
C LYS A 111 12.82 2.54 -14.33
N GLN A 112 13.22 2.87 -13.10
CA GLN A 112 14.58 2.65 -12.63
C GLN A 112 14.88 1.16 -12.43
N LEU A 113 13.93 0.37 -11.93
CA LEU A 113 14.06 -1.07 -11.79
C LEU A 113 14.33 -1.72 -13.16
N ASN A 114 13.51 -1.40 -14.17
CA ASN A 114 13.69 -1.94 -15.53
C ASN A 114 15.03 -1.49 -16.15
N PHE A 115 15.43 -0.23 -15.96
CA PHE A 115 16.72 0.26 -16.45
C PHE A 115 17.90 -0.51 -15.85
N GLN A 116 17.90 -0.72 -14.54
CA GLN A 116 18.96 -1.48 -13.86
C GLN A 116 18.96 -2.94 -14.27
N LEU A 117 17.79 -3.59 -14.34
CA LEU A 117 17.69 -4.99 -14.77
C LEU A 117 18.10 -5.17 -16.24
N ASN A 118 17.84 -4.19 -17.11
CA ASN A 118 18.26 -4.26 -18.50
C ASN A 118 19.79 -4.23 -18.64
N ALA A 119 20.46 -3.41 -17.84
CA ALA A 119 21.92 -3.37 -17.75
C ALA A 119 22.51 -4.68 -17.19
N MET A 120 21.73 -5.45 -16.43
CA MET A 120 22.10 -6.78 -15.93
C MET A 120 21.75 -7.88 -16.94
N ASP A 121 22.34 -7.81 -18.15
CA ASP A 121 22.14 -8.80 -19.23
C ASP A 121 20.65 -9.03 -19.58
N GLN A 122 19.90 -7.93 -19.74
CA GLN A 122 18.48 -7.96 -20.14
C GLN A 122 17.58 -8.76 -19.17
N ALA A 123 17.93 -8.79 -17.88
CA ALA A 123 17.15 -9.48 -16.84
C ALA A 123 15.71 -8.96 -16.72
N ASP A 124 15.44 -7.73 -17.18
CA ASP A 124 14.09 -7.14 -17.27
C ASP A 124 13.14 -8.03 -18.08
N LYS A 125 13.65 -8.69 -19.13
CA LYS A 125 12.86 -9.62 -19.96
C LYS A 125 12.35 -10.82 -19.18
N GLY A 126 13.01 -11.18 -18.07
CA GLY A 126 12.61 -12.26 -17.17
C GLY A 126 11.60 -11.84 -16.10
N LEU A 127 11.28 -10.55 -15.98
CA LEU A 127 10.36 -10.01 -14.98
C LEU A 127 8.93 -9.89 -15.53
N MET A 128 7.94 -10.22 -14.72
CA MET A 128 6.52 -10.05 -14.99
C MET A 128 5.96 -9.00 -14.04
N LEU A 129 5.42 -7.92 -14.59
CA LEU A 129 4.62 -6.94 -13.88
C LEU A 129 3.24 -7.53 -13.57
N LEU A 130 2.85 -7.51 -12.30
CA LEU A 130 1.51 -7.84 -11.82
C LEU A 130 0.69 -6.58 -11.53
N GLY A 131 1.35 -5.42 -11.43
CA GLY A 131 0.71 -4.13 -11.22
C GLY A 131 -0.02 -4.09 -9.87
N THR A 132 -1.16 -3.42 -9.87
CA THR A 132 -1.96 -3.17 -8.67
C THR A 132 -2.91 -4.33 -8.33
N ALA A 133 -2.48 -5.58 -8.51
CA ALA A 133 -3.34 -6.74 -8.30
C ALA A 133 -3.69 -6.92 -6.81
N HIS A 134 -4.85 -7.53 -6.54
CA HIS A 134 -5.22 -8.00 -5.20
C HIS A 134 -4.68 -9.40 -4.95
N PHE A 135 -4.16 -9.60 -3.75
CA PHE A 135 -3.64 -10.88 -3.26
C PHE A 135 -4.33 -11.24 -1.96
N GLN A 136 -4.62 -12.53 -1.80
CA GLN A 136 -5.28 -13.06 -0.62
C GLN A 136 -4.63 -14.39 -0.26
N PRO A 137 -4.26 -14.61 1.02
CA PRO A 137 -3.81 -15.92 1.49
C PRO A 137 -4.96 -16.92 1.48
N SER A 138 -4.68 -18.20 1.25
CA SER A 138 -5.71 -19.24 1.35
C SER A 138 -6.23 -19.46 2.78
N GLU A 139 -5.48 -19.00 3.79
CA GLU A 139 -5.75 -19.23 5.22
C GLU A 139 -5.94 -17.94 6.02
N SER A 140 -5.95 -16.77 5.36
CA SER A 140 -6.18 -15.48 6.02
C SER A 140 -7.24 -14.69 5.27
N ASP A 141 -8.04 -13.99 6.05
CA ASP A 141 -9.22 -13.29 5.55
C ASP A 141 -8.86 -11.99 4.82
N ARG A 142 -7.65 -11.43 4.99
CA ARG A 142 -7.31 -10.13 4.37
C ARG A 142 -6.99 -10.28 2.89
N LYS A 143 -7.78 -9.63 2.04
CA LYS A 143 -7.47 -9.38 0.62
C LYS A 143 -6.85 -8.01 0.49
N LYS A 144 -5.58 -7.90 0.08
CA LYS A 144 -4.85 -6.61 -0.05
C LYS A 144 -4.39 -6.36 -1.48
N ARG A 145 -4.45 -5.11 -1.90
CA ARG A 145 -3.93 -4.58 -3.17
C ARG A 145 -2.48 -4.13 -2.98
N ALA A 146 -1.62 -4.46 -3.93
CA ALA A 146 -0.30 -3.85 -4.03
C ALA A 146 -0.38 -2.49 -4.74
N ASP A 147 0.52 -1.55 -4.40
CA ASP A 147 0.72 -0.38 -5.26
C ASP A 147 1.48 -0.78 -6.54
N ASP A 148 2.45 -1.70 -6.41
CA ASP A 148 2.99 -2.45 -7.53
C ASP A 148 3.53 -3.81 -7.10
N ALA A 149 3.57 -4.77 -8.01
CA ALA A 149 3.98 -6.14 -7.71
C ALA A 149 4.65 -6.79 -8.91
N TYR A 150 5.68 -7.60 -8.62
CA TYR A 150 6.49 -8.26 -9.65
C TYR A 150 6.80 -9.70 -9.28
N ARG A 151 6.95 -10.55 -10.30
CA ARG A 151 7.46 -11.91 -10.15
C ARG A 151 8.30 -12.34 -11.35
N PRO A 152 9.14 -13.37 -11.23
CA PRO A 152 9.78 -13.99 -12.40
C PRO A 152 8.74 -14.55 -13.38
N LYS A 153 8.94 -14.36 -14.69
CA LYS A 153 8.15 -15.04 -15.73
C LYS A 153 8.27 -16.56 -15.63
N ARG A 154 9.48 -17.04 -15.34
CA ARG A 154 9.77 -18.46 -15.11
C ARG A 154 9.82 -18.74 -13.62
N MET A 155 8.70 -19.18 -13.07
CA MET A 155 8.60 -19.50 -11.65
C MET A 155 9.34 -20.81 -11.31
N PRO A 156 10.09 -20.85 -10.19
CA PRO A 156 10.64 -22.09 -9.63
C PRO A 156 9.56 -23.15 -9.43
N ARG A 157 9.90 -24.44 -9.59
CA ARG A 157 8.93 -25.57 -9.52
C ARG A 157 8.08 -25.54 -8.24
N ASN A 158 8.70 -25.28 -7.09
CA ASN A 158 8.04 -25.19 -5.78
C ASN A 158 7.10 -23.98 -5.63
N ARG A 159 7.11 -23.02 -6.57
CA ARG A 159 6.27 -21.80 -6.53
C ARG A 159 5.29 -21.67 -7.68
N ARG A 160 5.21 -22.64 -8.59
CA ARG A 160 4.34 -22.54 -9.80
C ARG A 160 2.86 -22.39 -9.50
N LYS A 161 2.39 -22.93 -8.37
CA LYS A 161 0.98 -22.83 -7.93
C LYS A 161 0.69 -21.55 -7.14
N SER A 162 1.72 -20.77 -6.79
CA SER A 162 1.57 -19.57 -5.97
C SER A 162 1.21 -18.37 -6.85
N SER A 163 0.14 -17.67 -6.50
CA SER A 163 -0.25 -16.39 -7.11
C SER A 163 0.59 -15.23 -6.59
N TRP A 164 1.30 -15.39 -5.47
CA TRP A 164 2.04 -14.32 -4.80
C TRP A 164 3.19 -13.74 -5.65
N PRO A 165 3.45 -12.43 -5.53
CA PRO A 165 4.63 -11.81 -6.10
C PRO A 165 5.91 -12.29 -5.41
N SER A 166 7.05 -11.90 -5.96
CA SER A 166 8.37 -12.01 -5.30
C SER A 166 8.86 -10.67 -4.76
N LEU A 167 8.36 -9.58 -5.33
CA LEU A 167 8.67 -8.20 -4.99
C LEU A 167 7.36 -7.40 -4.97
N THR A 168 7.12 -6.64 -3.92
CA THR A 168 6.05 -5.64 -3.89
C THR A 168 6.62 -4.24 -3.65
N VAL A 169 5.88 -3.24 -4.09
CA VAL A 169 6.15 -1.82 -3.84
C VAL A 169 4.95 -1.26 -3.09
N GLU A 170 5.23 -0.49 -2.03
CA GLU A 170 4.24 0.24 -1.24
C GLU A 170 4.69 1.69 -1.14
N VAL A 171 3.87 2.59 -1.65
CA VAL A 171 4.13 4.02 -1.71
C VAL A 171 3.18 4.74 -0.77
N GLY A 172 3.73 5.55 0.13
CA GLY A 172 2.94 6.36 1.04
C GLY A 172 3.20 7.84 0.85
N PHE A 173 2.15 8.62 0.60
CA PHE A 173 2.23 10.07 0.49
C PHE A 173 1.67 10.72 1.76
N SER A 174 2.57 11.21 2.61
CA SER A 174 2.26 11.65 3.99
C SER A 174 1.64 10.55 4.86
N GLU A 175 1.80 9.29 4.44
CA GLU A 175 1.33 8.12 5.14
C GLU A 175 2.10 7.89 6.45
N PRO A 176 1.42 7.48 7.54
CA PRO A 176 2.10 7.06 8.75
C PRO A 176 3.09 5.92 8.48
N VAL A 177 4.34 6.07 8.94
CA VAL A 177 5.40 5.05 8.83
C VAL A 177 4.93 3.69 9.37
N ARG A 178 4.11 3.70 10.44
CA ARG A 178 3.50 2.50 11.03
C ARG A 178 2.57 1.73 10.06
N LYS A 179 1.81 2.42 9.20
CA LYS A 179 0.95 1.77 8.19
C LYS A 179 1.80 1.07 7.14
N LEU A 180 2.82 1.76 6.61
CA LEU A 180 3.73 1.15 5.66
C LEU A 180 4.54 -0.02 6.25
N ASN A 181 4.91 0.04 7.54
CA ASN A 181 5.53 -1.09 8.24
C ASN A 181 4.56 -2.27 8.33
N SER A 182 3.31 -2.02 8.75
CA SER A 182 2.26 -3.04 8.83
C SER A 182 2.04 -3.73 7.48
N ASP A 183 2.03 -2.96 6.38
CA ASP A 183 1.91 -3.52 5.04
C ASP A 183 3.12 -4.35 4.63
N ALA A 184 4.35 -3.89 4.89
CA ALA A 184 5.55 -4.67 4.60
C ALA A 184 5.58 -5.99 5.37
N ILE A 185 5.22 -5.96 6.66
CA ILE A 185 5.12 -7.16 7.51
C ILE A 185 4.04 -8.09 6.95
N TRP A 186 2.87 -7.56 6.57
CA TRP A 186 1.78 -8.36 6.01
C TRP A 186 2.22 -9.09 4.73
N TRP A 187 2.86 -8.40 3.78
CA TRP A 187 3.33 -9.03 2.55
C TRP A 187 4.30 -10.17 2.81
N ILE A 188 5.27 -9.96 3.70
CA ILE A 188 6.33 -10.94 3.95
C ILE A 188 5.82 -12.14 4.74
N THR A 189 5.02 -11.89 5.80
CA THR A 189 4.52 -12.96 6.69
C THR A 189 3.39 -13.76 6.04
N GLN A 190 2.39 -13.10 5.45
CA GLN A 190 1.21 -13.79 4.90
C GLN A 190 1.50 -14.54 3.60
N SER A 191 2.54 -14.14 2.89
CA SER A 191 2.97 -14.85 1.68
C SER A 191 3.77 -16.12 1.98
N ARG A 192 4.10 -16.42 3.25
CA ARG A 192 4.89 -17.60 3.65
C ARG A 192 6.24 -17.69 2.95
N GLY A 193 6.95 -16.56 2.89
CA GLY A 193 8.25 -16.46 2.24
C GLY A 193 8.19 -16.44 0.71
N HIS A 194 7.00 -16.24 0.11
CA HIS A 194 6.87 -16.02 -1.31
C HIS A 194 7.21 -14.57 -1.71
N VAL A 195 6.86 -13.58 -0.90
CA VAL A 195 7.36 -12.22 -1.07
C VAL A 195 8.71 -12.12 -0.38
N ASN A 196 9.76 -11.98 -1.17
CA ASN A 196 11.13 -11.93 -0.65
C ASN A 196 11.50 -10.52 -0.21
N ASN A 197 10.99 -9.52 -0.92
CA ASN A 197 11.31 -8.12 -0.67
C ASN A 197 10.07 -7.24 -0.82
N VAL A 198 9.97 -6.26 0.05
CA VAL A 198 9.01 -5.15 -0.08
C VAL A 198 9.80 -3.86 -0.20
N ILE A 199 9.55 -3.08 -1.24
CA ILE A 199 10.12 -1.75 -1.41
C ILE A 199 9.11 -0.75 -0.89
N ARG A 200 9.48 -0.06 0.17
CA ARG A 200 8.69 1.04 0.71
C ARG A 200 9.20 2.36 0.16
N ILE A 201 8.31 3.22 -0.33
CA ILE A 201 8.61 4.59 -0.72
C ILE A 201 7.74 5.52 0.12
N SER A 202 8.32 6.15 1.14
CA SER A 202 7.64 7.14 1.97
C SER A 202 7.97 8.54 1.48
N ILE A 203 6.96 9.30 1.10
CA ILE A 203 7.07 10.68 0.64
C ILE A 203 6.50 11.58 1.72
N ASN A 204 7.34 12.40 2.32
CA ASN A 204 6.94 13.37 3.33
C ASN A 204 6.88 14.77 2.71
N ARG A 205 5.66 15.30 2.53
CA ARG A 205 5.46 16.63 1.93
C ARG A 205 5.83 17.79 2.87
N ASN A 206 5.78 17.57 4.19
CA ASN A 206 6.08 18.61 5.18
C ASN A 206 7.59 18.85 5.33
N TYR A 207 8.40 17.79 5.20
CA TYR A 207 9.86 17.86 5.35
C TYR A 207 10.64 17.72 4.04
N ARG A 208 9.96 17.80 2.87
CA ARG A 208 10.55 17.60 1.53
C ARG A 208 11.54 16.43 1.50
N GLN A 209 11.08 15.28 1.96
CA GLN A 209 11.90 14.09 2.13
C GLN A 209 11.24 12.88 1.48
N ILE A 210 12.03 12.07 0.78
CA ILE A 210 11.64 10.75 0.27
C ILE A 210 12.54 9.71 0.91
N THR A 211 11.95 8.71 1.56
CA THR A 211 12.66 7.57 2.12
C THR A 211 12.30 6.32 1.32
N ILE A 212 13.31 5.67 0.73
CA ILE A 212 13.17 4.39 0.02
C ILE A 212 13.82 3.30 0.86
N GLU A 213 13.06 2.27 1.20
CA GLU A 213 13.53 1.17 2.03
C GLU A 213 13.26 -0.18 1.41
N LYS A 214 14.19 -1.11 1.64
CA LYS A 214 14.03 -2.51 1.31
C LYS A 214 13.78 -3.30 2.59
N TRP A 215 12.60 -3.87 2.69
CA TRP A 215 12.22 -4.82 3.73
C TRP A 215 12.41 -6.24 3.23
N ALA A 216 12.94 -7.11 4.09
CA ALA A 216 13.07 -8.53 3.83
C ALA A 216 13.06 -9.30 5.16
N ASN A 217 12.92 -10.62 5.07
CA ASN A 217 13.26 -11.49 6.19
C ASN A 217 14.77 -11.42 6.44
N ILE A 218 15.17 -11.09 7.67
CA ILE A 218 16.56 -11.19 8.11
C ILE A 218 16.79 -12.67 8.47
N ALA A 219 17.75 -13.33 7.83
CA ALA A 219 17.74 -14.77 7.52
C ALA A 219 17.79 -15.78 8.70
N ALA A 220 17.33 -17.00 8.37
CA ALA A 220 17.55 -18.34 8.97
C ALA A 220 17.01 -18.65 10.38
N VAL A 221 16.41 -17.70 11.09
CA VAL A 221 15.78 -17.98 12.39
C VAL A 221 14.26 -17.94 12.21
N PRO A 222 13.53 -19.05 12.45
CA PRO A 222 12.08 -18.99 12.57
C PRO A 222 11.68 -17.90 13.58
N ASP A 223 10.61 -17.17 13.31
CA ASP A 223 9.99 -16.19 14.22
C ASP A 223 10.71 -14.83 14.40
N VAL A 224 11.67 -14.46 13.55
CA VAL A 224 12.18 -13.08 13.50
C VAL A 224 11.34 -12.23 12.55
N ASP A 225 10.85 -11.10 13.06
CA ASP A 225 10.05 -10.16 12.28
C ASP A 225 10.82 -9.62 11.07
N PRO A 226 10.15 -9.42 9.92
CA PRO A 226 10.74 -8.73 8.79
C PRO A 226 11.25 -7.35 9.18
N ALA A 227 12.35 -6.91 8.59
CA ALA A 227 12.93 -5.61 8.92
C ALA A 227 13.59 -4.93 7.72
N VAL A 228 13.91 -3.65 7.92
CA VAL A 228 14.62 -2.84 6.92
C VAL A 228 16.04 -3.33 6.79
N THR A 229 16.42 -3.75 5.59
CA THR A 229 17.78 -4.20 5.26
C THR A 229 18.60 -3.10 4.58
N TYR A 230 17.91 -2.18 3.91
CA TYR A 230 18.54 -1.05 3.22
C TYR A 230 17.64 0.18 3.28
N ARG A 231 18.24 1.36 3.45
CA ARG A 231 17.54 2.65 3.47
C ARG A 231 18.29 3.69 2.65
N ASN A 232 17.55 4.37 1.78
CA ASN A 232 17.97 5.60 1.09
C ASN A 232 17.07 6.75 1.54
N VAL A 233 17.65 7.90 1.80
CA VAL A 233 16.91 9.13 2.13
C VAL A 233 17.35 10.23 1.18
N LEU A 234 16.39 10.80 0.48
CA LEU A 234 16.52 12.01 -0.31
C LEU A 234 15.85 13.12 0.48
N SER A 235 16.56 14.19 0.81
CA SER A 235 15.98 15.31 1.56
C SER A 235 16.44 16.65 1.02
N GLN A 236 15.58 17.66 1.16
CA GLN A 236 15.88 19.02 0.75
C GLN A 236 15.37 20.00 1.79
N GLU A 237 16.28 20.78 2.38
CA GLU A 237 15.91 21.82 3.34
C GLU A 237 15.05 22.91 2.66
N ALA A 238 14.21 23.58 3.45
CA ALA A 238 13.40 24.69 2.98
C ALA A 238 14.31 25.80 2.41
N GLY A 239 14.02 26.25 1.18
CA GLY A 239 14.83 27.25 0.47
C GLY A 239 16.16 26.76 -0.11
N ALA A 240 16.61 25.53 0.18
CA ALA A 240 17.83 24.99 -0.38
C ALA A 240 17.63 24.54 -1.84
N LYS A 241 18.60 24.84 -2.73
CA LYS A 241 18.62 24.30 -4.10
C LYS A 241 19.16 22.86 -4.19
N LYS A 242 20.01 22.46 -3.24
CA LYS A 242 20.69 21.16 -3.26
C LYS A 242 19.86 20.09 -2.56
N ILE A 243 19.75 18.92 -3.21
CA ILE A 243 19.19 17.70 -2.60
C ILE A 243 20.32 16.94 -1.90
N LYS A 244 20.07 16.50 -0.67
CA LYS A 244 20.95 15.63 0.11
C LYS A 244 20.52 14.17 -0.09
N PHE A 245 21.49 13.28 -0.16
CA PHE A 245 21.29 11.85 -0.32
C PHE A 245 22.05 11.12 0.79
N SER A 246 21.41 10.16 1.44
CA SER A 246 22.07 9.24 2.37
C SER A 246 21.63 7.81 2.12
N ASN A 247 22.59 6.88 2.18
CA ASN A 247 22.38 5.46 1.93
C ASN A 247 22.96 4.67 3.11
N ARG A 248 22.22 3.67 3.60
CA ARG A 248 22.64 2.87 4.74
C ARG A 248 22.24 1.39 4.56
N SER A 249 23.23 0.49 4.66
CA SER A 249 23.00 -0.92 4.95
C SER A 249 22.66 -1.04 6.44
N LEU A 250 21.59 -1.78 6.74
CA LEU A 250 21.13 -2.03 8.11
C LEU A 250 21.31 -3.49 8.53
N LEU A 251 21.96 -4.27 7.66
CA LEU A 251 22.54 -5.58 7.90
C LEU A 251 24.05 -5.49 7.74
#